data_AF-A0A2X3L1E4-F1
#
_entry.id   AF-A0A2X3L1E4-F1
#
_cell.length_a   1.000
_cell.length_b   1.000
_cell.length_c   1.000
_cell.angle_alpha   90.00
_cell.angle_beta   90.00
_cell.angle_gamma   90.00
#
_symmetry.space_group_name_H-M   'P 1'
#
loop_
_entity.id
_entity.type
_entity.pdbx_description
1 polymer ?
#
loop_
_entity_poly.entity_id
_entity_poly.type
_entity_poly.pdbx_seq_one_letter_code
_entity_poly.pdbx_strand_id
1 'polypeptide(L)'
;MKPEEWRDVRSDIQMIFQDPLASLNPRMNIGDIIAEPLLTYHPKMPKQEVRDRVKAMMMKVGLLPNLVNRYPHEFSGGQCQRIGIARALILEPKLIICDEPVSALDVSIQAQVVNLLQKLQRENGAVVNLHRPRSRGR
;
A
#
# COMPACT_ATOMS: atom_id res chain seq x y z
N MET A 1 -5.88 17.84 -20.99
CA MET A 1 -4.96 16.71 -20.76
C MET A 1 -5.48 15.48 -21.49
N LYS A 2 -4.61 14.81 -22.25
CA LYS A 2 -4.89 13.56 -22.95
C LYS A 2 -5.03 12.40 -21.92
N PRO A 3 -5.75 11.31 -22.24
CA PRO A 3 -5.92 10.17 -21.32
C PRO A 3 -4.61 9.54 -20.83
N GLU A 4 -3.54 9.66 -21.61
CA GLU A 4 -2.20 9.14 -21.28
C GLU A 4 -1.52 10.00 -20.21
N GLU A 5 -1.64 11.33 -20.29
CA GLU A 5 -1.10 12.27 -19.29
C GLU A 5 -1.74 12.05 -17.91
N TRP A 6 -3.01 11.62 -17.88
CA TRP A 6 -3.68 11.25 -16.63
C TRP A 6 -3.21 9.93 -16.02
N ARG A 7 -2.61 9.02 -16.79
CA ARG A 7 -2.07 7.77 -16.23
C ARG A 7 -0.82 8.04 -15.41
N ASP A 8 0.09 8.85 -15.93
CA ASP A 8 1.34 9.18 -15.23
C ASP A 8 1.04 9.96 -13.93
N VAL A 9 0.09 10.88 -13.98
CA VAL A 9 -0.37 11.61 -12.77
C VAL A 9 -1.03 10.67 -11.75
N ARG A 10 -1.76 9.64 -12.20
CA ARG A 10 -2.38 8.68 -11.28
C ARG A 10 -1.38 7.70 -10.67
N SER A 11 -0.30 7.33 -11.35
CA SER A 11 0.78 6.57 -10.70
C SER A 11 1.50 7.40 -9.62
N ASP A 12 1.58 8.71 -9.80
CA ASP A 12 2.17 9.63 -8.82
C ASP A 12 1.28 9.89 -7.60
N ILE A 13 -0.04 9.62 -7.68
CA ILE A 13 -1.01 9.88 -6.60
C ILE A 13 -1.73 8.59 -6.22
N GLN A 14 -1.53 8.11 -4.99
CA GLN A 14 -2.19 6.91 -4.47
C GLN A 14 -3.01 7.24 -3.22
N MET A 15 -4.03 6.41 -2.94
CA MET A 15 -4.92 6.61 -1.78
C MET A 15 -4.98 5.35 -0.93
N ILE A 16 -4.95 5.53 0.39
CA ILE A 16 -5.11 4.46 1.40
C ILE A 16 -6.36 4.76 2.21
N PHE A 17 -7.37 3.91 2.09
CA PHE A 17 -8.65 4.01 2.81
C PHE A 17 -8.60 3.31 4.17
N GLN A 18 -9.55 3.67 5.06
CA GLN A 18 -9.77 3.06 6.38
C GLN A 18 -9.93 1.53 6.31
N ASP A 19 -10.72 1.05 5.35
CA ASP A 19 -10.93 -0.37 5.09
C ASP A 19 -10.32 -0.76 3.73
N PRO A 20 -9.01 -1.05 3.69
CA PRO A 20 -8.40 -1.50 2.45
C PRO A 20 -8.96 -2.85 2.00
N LEU A 21 -9.52 -3.69 2.89
CA LEU A 21 -10.10 -5.00 2.56
C LEU A 21 -11.35 -4.87 1.69
N ALA A 22 -12.21 -3.89 1.95
CA ALA A 22 -13.39 -3.64 1.12
C ALA A 22 -13.03 -3.39 -0.37
N SER A 23 -11.78 -2.99 -0.64
CA SER A 23 -11.27 -2.76 -2.00
C SER A 23 -10.48 -3.94 -2.59
N LEU A 24 -10.23 -5.02 -1.83
CA LEU A 24 -9.47 -6.18 -2.30
C LEU A 24 -10.36 -7.22 -2.96
N ASN A 25 -9.90 -7.77 -4.08
CA ASN A 25 -10.58 -8.90 -4.73
C ASN A 25 -10.28 -10.19 -3.93
N PRO A 26 -11.28 -10.84 -3.31
CA PRO A 26 -11.06 -12.01 -2.44
C PRO A 26 -10.58 -13.25 -3.22
N ARG A 27 -10.68 -13.25 -4.55
CA ARG A 27 -10.22 -14.34 -5.43
C ARG A 27 -8.77 -14.20 -5.86
N MET A 28 -8.12 -13.09 -5.54
CA MET A 28 -6.71 -12.87 -5.86
C MET A 28 -5.84 -13.19 -4.65
N ASN A 29 -4.67 -13.78 -4.90
CA ASN A 29 -3.67 -13.90 -3.84
C ASN A 29 -3.03 -12.53 -3.55
N ILE A 30 -2.33 -12.45 -2.42
CA ILE A 30 -1.76 -11.20 -1.91
C ILE A 30 -0.72 -10.63 -2.88
N GLY A 31 0.07 -11.50 -3.49
CA GLY A 31 1.08 -11.12 -4.47
C GLY A 31 0.47 -10.42 -5.67
N ASP A 32 -0.62 -10.97 -6.21
CA ASP A 32 -1.34 -10.40 -7.34
C ASP A 32 -2.00 -9.07 -6.97
N ILE A 33 -2.54 -8.97 -5.75
CA ILE A 33 -3.11 -7.72 -5.22
C ILE A 33 -2.06 -6.62 -5.15
N ILE A 34 -0.87 -6.91 -4.60
CA ILE A 34 0.22 -5.94 -4.48
C ILE A 34 0.83 -5.63 -5.85
N ALA A 35 0.86 -6.59 -6.77
CA ALA A 35 1.41 -6.42 -8.12
C ALA A 35 0.48 -5.65 -9.07
N GLU A 36 -0.83 -5.62 -8.82
CA GLU A 36 -1.83 -5.04 -9.73
C GLU A 36 -1.51 -3.61 -10.19
N PRO A 37 -1.05 -2.69 -9.33
CA PRO A 37 -0.62 -1.35 -9.78
C PRO A 37 0.59 -1.42 -10.73
N LEU A 38 1.60 -2.26 -10.45
CA LEU A 38 2.75 -2.41 -11.35
C LEU A 38 2.32 -2.92 -12.72
N LEU A 39 1.42 -3.90 -12.77
CA LEU A 39 0.93 -4.45 -14.04
C LEU A 39 0.07 -3.45 -14.82
N THR A 40 -0.62 -2.57 -14.11
CA THR A 40 -1.49 -1.54 -14.70
C THR A 40 -0.69 -0.38 -15.30
N TYR A 41 0.29 0.15 -14.55
CA TYR A 41 1.06 1.33 -14.95
C TYR A 41 2.38 0.98 -15.67
N HIS A 42 2.92 -0.22 -15.45
CA HIS A 42 4.15 -0.72 -16.08
C HIS A 42 3.96 -2.09 -16.74
N PRO A 43 3.07 -2.23 -17.75
CA PRO A 43 2.72 -3.53 -18.34
C PRO A 43 3.88 -4.23 -19.06
N LYS A 44 4.97 -3.52 -19.36
CA LYS A 44 6.19 -4.06 -19.97
C LYS A 44 7.21 -4.56 -18.94
N MET A 45 6.96 -4.41 -17.64
CA MET A 45 7.87 -4.83 -16.58
C MET A 45 8.03 -6.37 -16.59
N PRO A 46 9.28 -6.90 -16.53
CA PRO A 46 9.52 -8.34 -16.46
C PRO A 46 8.82 -8.98 -15.26
N LYS A 47 8.23 -10.17 -15.45
CA LYS A 47 7.54 -10.91 -14.37
C LYS A 47 8.42 -11.15 -13.14
N GLN A 48 9.71 -11.38 -13.35
CA GLN A 48 10.65 -11.59 -12.26
C GLN A 48 10.85 -10.31 -11.45
N GLU A 49 11.00 -9.16 -12.12
CA GLU A 49 11.13 -7.87 -11.47
C GLU A 49 9.87 -7.52 -10.65
N VAL A 50 8.67 -7.79 -11.17
CA VAL A 50 7.41 -7.61 -10.43
C VAL A 50 7.42 -8.43 -9.14
N ARG A 51 7.79 -9.71 -9.22
CA ARG A 51 7.85 -10.60 -8.04
C ARG A 51 8.84 -10.11 -7.00
N ASP A 52 10.00 -9.63 -7.42
CA ASP A 52 11.03 -9.14 -6.51
C ASP A 52 10.60 -7.85 -5.82
N ARG A 53 9.98 -6.91 -6.55
CA ARG A 53 9.39 -5.69 -5.98
C ARG A 53 8.28 -6.00 -4.98
N VAL A 54 7.37 -6.93 -5.30
CA VAL A 54 6.31 -7.35 -4.37
C VAL A 54 6.89 -7.91 -3.07
N LYS A 55 7.85 -8.83 -3.15
CA LYS A 55 8.48 -9.41 -1.94
C LYS A 55 9.22 -8.36 -1.12
N ALA A 56 9.94 -7.45 -1.78
CA ALA A 56 10.61 -6.34 -1.10
C ALA A 56 9.60 -5.43 -0.38
N MET A 57 8.48 -5.10 -1.03
CA MET A 57 7.43 -4.27 -0.42
C MET A 57 6.75 -4.97 0.75
N MET A 58 6.47 -6.28 0.64
CA MET A 58 5.95 -7.08 1.75
C MET A 58 6.85 -6.96 2.98
N MET A 59 8.18 -7.09 2.81
CA MET A 59 9.11 -6.91 3.93
C MET A 59 9.08 -5.49 4.49
N LYS A 60 9.03 -4.45 3.64
CA LYS A 60 8.96 -3.04 4.09
C LYS A 60 7.74 -2.77 4.98
N VAL A 61 6.60 -3.39 4.69
CA VAL A 61 5.37 -3.26 5.50
C VAL A 61 5.25 -4.31 6.62
N GLY A 62 6.28 -5.12 6.87
CA GLY A 62 6.28 -6.12 7.94
C GLY A 62 5.41 -7.35 7.64
N LEU A 63 5.35 -7.79 6.39
CA LEU A 63 4.74 -9.05 5.94
C LEU A 63 5.84 -10.01 5.45
N LEU A 64 5.70 -11.30 5.77
CA LEU A 64 6.66 -12.32 5.34
C LEU A 64 6.45 -12.68 3.85
N PRO A 65 7.50 -12.64 3.01
CA PRO A 65 7.39 -12.93 1.57
C PRO A 65 6.89 -14.33 1.20
N ASN A 66 7.01 -15.31 2.09
CA ASN A 66 6.50 -16.67 1.87
C ASN A 66 4.96 -16.73 1.88
N LEU A 67 4.29 -15.70 2.38
CA LEU A 67 2.83 -15.59 2.40
C LEU A 67 2.24 -15.04 1.09
N VAL A 68 3.08 -14.74 0.09
CA VAL A 68 2.67 -14.09 -1.17
C VAL A 68 1.53 -14.81 -1.91
N ASN A 69 1.45 -16.14 -1.81
CA ASN A 69 0.44 -16.96 -2.49
C ASN A 69 -0.83 -17.20 -1.67
N ARG A 70 -0.93 -16.62 -0.46
CA ARG A 70 -2.12 -16.73 0.40
C ARG A 70 -3.25 -15.82 -0.12
N TYR A 71 -4.44 -15.95 0.44
CA TYR A 71 -5.62 -15.13 0.12
C TYR A 71 -5.98 -14.19 1.28
N PRO A 72 -6.67 -13.05 1.01
CA PRO A 72 -6.98 -12.04 2.04
C PRO A 72 -7.68 -12.58 3.29
N HIS A 73 -8.53 -13.59 3.16
CA HIS A 73 -9.26 -14.19 4.28
C HIS A 73 -8.37 -14.98 5.25
N GLU A 74 -7.13 -15.26 4.88
CA GLU A 74 -6.15 -15.98 5.72
C GLU A 74 -5.34 -15.03 6.64
N PHE A 75 -5.64 -13.73 6.62
CA PHE A 75 -4.90 -12.71 7.35
C PHE A 75 -5.77 -12.00 8.39
N SER A 76 -5.14 -11.48 9.44
CA SER A 76 -5.81 -10.59 10.39
C SER A 76 -6.14 -9.24 9.75
N GLY A 77 -7.10 -8.51 10.31
CA GLY A 77 -7.46 -7.17 9.81
C GLY A 77 -6.25 -6.22 9.70
N GLY A 78 -5.35 -6.24 10.68
CA GLY A 78 -4.12 -5.45 10.64
C GLY A 78 -3.13 -5.90 9.56
N GLN A 79 -3.03 -7.20 9.28
CA GLN A 79 -2.23 -7.68 8.15
C GLN A 79 -2.84 -7.27 6.81
N CYS A 80 -4.15 -7.32 6.67
CA CYS A 80 -4.84 -6.85 5.48
C CYS A 80 -4.68 -5.34 5.26
N GLN A 81 -4.63 -4.56 6.34
CA GLN A 81 -4.30 -3.14 6.26
C GLN A 81 -2.89 -2.92 5.70
N ARG A 82 -1.90 -3.71 6.13
CA ARG A 82 -0.55 -3.69 5.55
C ARG A 82 -0.53 -4.09 4.07
N ILE A 83 -1.38 -5.02 3.65
CA ILE A 83 -1.52 -5.42 2.24
C ILE A 83 -2.03 -4.25 1.40
N GLY A 84 -3.05 -3.53 1.87
CA GLY A 84 -3.55 -2.33 1.22
C GLY A 84 -2.50 -1.22 1.12
N ILE A 85 -1.76 -0.99 2.20
CA ILE A 85 -0.62 -0.05 2.21
C ILE A 85 0.43 -0.49 1.19
N ALA A 86 0.85 -1.76 1.19
CA ALA A 86 1.83 -2.28 0.24
C ALA A 86 1.40 -2.06 -1.21
N ARG A 87 0.13 -2.33 -1.54
CA ARG A 87 -0.43 -2.07 -2.87
C ARG A 87 -0.34 -0.59 -3.24
N ALA A 88 -0.70 0.33 -2.34
CA ALA A 88 -0.60 1.77 -2.62
C ALA A 88 0.85 2.26 -2.77
N LEU A 89 1.80 1.67 -2.02
CA LEU A 89 3.19 2.10 -2.01
C LEU A 89 4.05 1.48 -3.12
N ILE A 90 3.58 0.43 -3.81
CA ILE A 90 4.39 -0.34 -4.77
C ILE A 90 4.86 0.50 -5.98
N LEU A 91 4.12 1.56 -6.32
CA LEU A 91 4.46 2.50 -7.39
C LEU A 91 5.44 3.59 -6.95
N GLU A 92 5.82 3.62 -5.66
CA GLU A 92 6.64 4.68 -5.08
C GLU A 92 6.07 6.09 -5.36
N PRO A 93 4.77 6.30 -5.04
CA PRO A 93 4.05 7.51 -5.45
C PRO A 93 4.63 8.78 -4.81
N LYS A 94 4.50 9.89 -5.53
CA LYS A 94 4.90 11.22 -5.06
C LYS A 94 3.86 11.87 -4.16
N LEU A 95 2.65 11.31 -4.03
CA LEU A 95 1.60 11.81 -3.14
C LEU A 95 0.76 10.64 -2.62
N ILE A 96 0.50 10.62 -1.31
CA ILE A 96 -0.34 9.60 -0.69
C ILE A 96 -1.41 10.26 0.14
N ILE A 97 -2.67 10.07 -0.26
CA ILE A 97 -3.82 10.52 0.50
C ILE A 97 -4.24 9.39 1.45
N CYS A 98 -4.28 9.67 2.74
CA CYS A 98 -4.61 8.68 3.75
C CYS A 98 -5.89 9.08 4.48
N ASP A 99 -6.77 8.11 4.73
CA ASP A 99 -7.89 8.23 5.66
C ASP A 99 -7.75 7.17 6.75
N GLU A 100 -7.31 7.59 7.93
CA GLU A 100 -6.95 6.75 9.09
C GLU A 100 -6.24 5.41 8.73
N PRO A 101 -5.10 5.45 8.03
CA PRO A 101 -4.52 4.30 7.32
C PRO A 101 -3.89 3.24 8.24
N VAL A 102 -3.83 3.50 9.55
CA VAL A 102 -3.17 2.64 10.54
C VAL A 102 -4.04 2.37 11.77
N SER A 103 -5.33 2.74 11.74
CA SER A 103 -6.24 2.65 12.89
C SER A 103 -6.45 1.24 13.43
N ALA A 104 -6.32 0.21 12.59
CA ALA A 104 -6.46 -1.20 12.97
C ALA A 104 -5.10 -1.89 13.23
N LEU A 105 -3.99 -1.15 13.23
CA LEU A 105 -2.65 -1.66 13.52
C LEU A 105 -2.30 -1.49 15.00
N ASP A 106 -1.48 -2.40 15.54
CA ASP A 106 -0.84 -2.23 16.84
C ASP A 106 0.19 -1.08 16.82
N VAL A 107 0.46 -0.49 17.98
CA VAL A 107 1.29 0.73 18.13
C VAL A 107 2.68 0.58 17.50
N SER A 108 3.30 -0.60 17.61
CA SER A 108 4.65 -0.83 17.07
C SER A 108 4.68 -0.76 15.55
N ILE A 109 3.62 -1.25 14.91
CA ILE A 109 3.49 -1.32 13.46
C ILE A 109 2.95 0.00 12.90
N GLN A 110 2.07 0.69 13.64
CA GLN A 110 1.70 2.07 13.31
C GLN A 110 2.96 2.93 13.13
N ALA A 111 3.90 2.86 14.08
CA ALA A 111 5.16 3.59 14.00
C ALA A 111 5.99 3.20 12.77
N GLN A 112 6.09 1.91 12.44
CA GLN A 112 6.81 1.44 11.25
C GLN A 112 6.20 2.00 9.95
N VAL A 113 4.88 1.92 9.80
CA VAL A 113 4.18 2.43 8.60
C VAL A 113 4.29 3.95 8.51
N VAL A 114 4.11 4.66 9.62
CA VAL A 114 4.28 6.12 9.65
C VAL A 114 5.72 6.52 9.27
N ASN A 115 6.73 5.81 9.77
CA ASN A 115 8.12 6.05 9.40
C ASN A 115 8.39 5.79 7.92
N LEU A 116 7.77 4.76 7.34
CA LEU A 116 7.85 4.48 5.90
C LEU A 116 7.21 5.61 5.08
N LEU A 117 6.02 6.07 5.46
CA LEU A 117 5.34 7.20 4.81
C LEU A 117 6.15 8.50 4.92
N GLN A 118 6.74 8.78 6.09
CA GLN A 118 7.61 9.94 6.28
C GLN A 118 8.90 9.84 5.45
N LYS A 119 9.45 8.63 5.29
CA LYS A 119 10.62 8.42 4.43
C LYS A 119 10.28 8.75 2.98
N LEU A 120 9.16 8.22 2.48
CA LEU A 120 8.67 8.52 1.13
C LEU A 120 8.35 10.01 0.95
N GLN A 121 7.80 10.67 1.97
CA GLN A 121 7.63 12.13 1.96
C GLN A 121 8.96 12.88 1.77
N ARG A 122 10.01 12.49 2.51
CA ARG A 122 11.32 13.14 2.41
C ARG A 122 12.01 12.89 1.07
N GLU A 123 11.88 11.68 0.53
CA GLU A 123 12.56 11.28 -0.71
C GLU A 123 11.84 11.80 -1.98
N ASN A 124 10.50 11.85 -1.96
CA ASN A 124 9.69 12.08 -3.16
C ASN A 124 8.78 13.32 -3.08
N GLY A 125 8.80 14.07 -1.97
CA GLY A 125 7.96 15.26 -1.75
C GLY A 125 6.50 14.95 -1.38
N ALA A 126 6.20 13.71 -0.93
CA ALA A 126 4.84 13.27 -0.68
C ALA A 126 4.12 14.00 0.46
N VAL A 127 2.93 14.53 0.18
CA VAL A 127 2.05 15.11 1.21
C VAL A 127 1.21 13.99 1.80
N VAL A 128 1.33 13.77 3.11
CA VAL A 128 0.53 12.77 3.83
C VAL A 128 -0.47 13.50 4.71
N ASN A 129 -1.76 13.36 4.44
CA ASN A 129 -2.80 13.81 5.38
C ASN A 129 -3.10 12.67 6.35
N LEU A 130 -2.52 12.72 7.56
CA LEU A 130 -2.85 11.77 8.61
C LEU A 130 -4.01 12.34 9.44
N HIS A 131 -5.24 11.91 9.19
CA HIS A 131 -6.31 12.15 10.15
C HIS A 131 -5.99 11.32 11.41
N ARG A 132 -5.56 11.99 12.49
CA ARG A 132 -5.43 11.33 13.79
C ARG A 132 -6.85 11.10 14.35
N PRO A 133 -7.18 9.88 14.81
CA PRO A 133 -8.44 9.69 15.52
C PRO A 133 -8.46 10.62 16.73
N ARG A 134 -9.53 11.41 16.88
CA ARG A 134 -9.74 12.20 18.10
C ARG A 134 -9.71 11.23 19.28
N SER A 135 -8.80 11.46 20.21
CA SER A 135 -8.84 10.84 21.53
C SER A 135 -10.22 11.11 22.12
N ARG A 136 -11.09 10.08 22.15
CA ARG A 136 -12.25 10.10 23.04
C ARG A 136 -11.69 10.02 24.44
N GLY A 137 -11.53 11.18 25.06
CA GLY A 137 -11.30 11.28 26.49
C GLY A 137 -12.41 10.53 27.23
N ARG A 138 -12.00 9.68 28.16
CA ARG A 138 -12.69 9.44 29.41
C ARG A 138 -11.63 9.48 30.51
#